data_AF-A0A957RWC4-F1
#
_entry.id   AF-A0A957RWC4-F1
#
_cell.length_a   1.000
_cell.length_b   1.000
_cell.length_c   1.000
_cell.angle_alpha   90.00
_cell.angle_beta   90.00
_cell.angle_gamma   90.00
#
_symmetry.space_group_name_H-M   'P 1'
#
loop_
_entity.id
_entity.type
_entity.pdbx_description
1 polymer ?
#
loop_
_entity_poly.entity_id
_entity_poly.type
_entity_poly.pdbx_seq_one_letter_code
_entity_poly.pdbx_strand_id
1 'polypeptide(L)' 'MRSCRELAVPVALEISRSGNGAHAWVFFTTAMPARDARRLGAALISHTCARTRQLSLNSYDRLFPN' A
#
# COMPACT_ATOMS: atom_id res chain seq x y z
N MET A 1 -1.29 -4.07 -7.15
CA MET A 1 -0.66 -5.40 -7.34
C MET A 1 0.63 -5.35 -8.14
N ARG A 2 0.66 -4.81 -9.37
CA ARG A 2 1.85 -4.86 -10.25
C ARG A 2 3.12 -4.29 -9.62
N SER A 3 3.05 -3.09 -9.02
CA SER A 3 4.21 -2.47 -8.35
C SER A 3 4.77 -3.30 -7.19
N CYS A 4 3.91 -3.87 -6.35
CA CYS A 4 4.37 -4.74 -5.25
C CYS A 4 5.05 -6.01 -5.77
N ARG A 5 4.53 -6.60 -6.86
CA ARG A 5 5.16 -7.77 -7.51
C ARG A 5 6.55 -7.44 -8.07
N GLU A 6 6.68 -6.30 -8.75
CA GLU A 6 7.96 -5.83 -9.31
C GLU A 6 9.00 -5.55 -8.21
N LEU A 7 8.55 -5.04 -7.07
CA LEU A 7 9.41 -4.77 -5.90
C LEU A 7 9.53 -5.98 -4.95
N ALA A 8 9.00 -7.15 -5.34
CA ALA A 8 8.97 -8.37 -4.54
C ALA A 8 8.42 -8.18 -3.11
N VAL A 9 7.45 -7.27 -2.94
CA VAL A 9 6.76 -7.04 -1.66
C VAL A 9 5.52 -7.93 -1.59
N PRO A 10 5.47 -8.89 -0.65
CA PRO A 10 4.27 -9.69 -0.41
C PRO A 10 3.13 -8.80 0.06
N VAL A 11 1.96 -8.96 -0.57
CA VAL A 11 0.78 -8.15 -0.25
C VAL A 11 -0.48 -8.99 -0.36
N ALA A 12 -1.35 -8.91 0.65
CA ALA A 12 -2.70 -9.46 0.59
C ALA A 12 -3.69 -8.35 0.21
N LEU A 13 -4.68 -8.68 -0.62
CA LEU A 13 -5.73 -7.73 -1.04
C LEU A 13 -7.05 -8.11 -0.37
N GLU A 14 -7.69 -7.13 0.24
CA GLU A 14 -9.05 -7.22 0.76
C GLU A 14 -9.92 -6.25 -0.03
N ILE A 15 -11.06 -6.70 -0.54
CA ILE A 15 -12.01 -5.84 -1.26
C ILE A 15 -13.14 -5.50 -0.31
N SER A 16 -13.55 -4.23 -0.29
CA SER A 16 -14.65 -3.78 0.56
C SER A 16 -15.94 -4.53 0.20
N ARG A 17 -16.81 -4.74 1.19
CA ARG A 17 -18.12 -5.36 0.95
C ARG A 17 -18.99 -4.60 -0.06
N SER A 18 -18.77 -3.29 -0.21
CA SER A 18 -19.44 -2.45 -1.20
C SER A 18 -18.87 -2.59 -2.62
N GLY A 19 -17.70 -3.22 -2.80
CA GLY A 19 -16.99 -3.31 -4.08
C GLY A 19 -16.29 -2.01 -4.52
N ASN A 20 -16.56 -0.89 -3.85
CA ASN A 20 -16.05 0.43 -4.23
C ASN A 20 -14.68 0.78 -3.62
N GLY A 21 -14.09 -0.13 -2.85
CA GLY A 21 -12.80 0.08 -2.20
C GLY A 21 -12.04 -1.22 -2.03
N ALA A 22 -10.74 -1.10 -1.76
CA ALA A 22 -9.88 -2.22 -1.42
C ALA A 22 -8.78 -1.77 -0.46
N HIS A 23 -8.34 -2.68 0.39
CA HIS A 23 -7.19 -2.52 1.27
C HIS A 23 -6.07 -3.46 0.81
N ALA A 24 -4.84 -2.98 0.93
CA ALA A 24 -3.63 -3.74 0.65
C ALA A 24 -2.86 -3.92 1.97
N TRP A 25 -2.67 -5.16 2.37
CA TRP A 25 -2.04 -5.54 3.63
C TRP A 25 -0.64 -6.08 3.39
N VAL A 26 0.35 -5.52 4.10
CA VAL A 26 1.73 -6.01 4.13
C VAL A 26 2.02 -6.50 5.54
N PHE A 27 2.47 -7.74 5.66
CA PHE A 27 2.78 -8.37 6.94
C PHE A 27 4.29 -8.45 7.14
N PHE A 28 4.74 -8.08 8.32
CA PHE A 28 6.14 -8.17 8.71
C PHE A 28 6.35 -9.38 9.62
N THR A 29 7.47 -10.07 9.46
CA THR A 29 7.83 -11.24 10.29
C THR A 29 8.19 -10.87 11.72
N THR A 30 8.50 -9.59 11.96
CA THR A 30 8.85 -9.04 13.26
C THR A 30 8.13 -7.71 13.45
N ALA A 31 8.01 -7.25 14.70
CA ALA A 31 7.56 -5.91 14.99
C ALA A 31 8.44 -4.89 14.24
N MET A 32 7.80 -3.96 13.54
CA MET A 32 8.45 -2.92 12.75
C MET A 32 8.09 -1.55 13.31
N PRO A 33 9.04 -0.60 13.40
CA PRO A 33 8.72 0.76 13.76
C PRO A 33 7.65 1.30 12.82
N ALA A 34 6.57 1.85 13.40
CA ALA A 34 5.45 2.40 12.64
C ALA A 34 5.89 3.43 11.59
N ARG A 35 6.98 4.17 11.88
CA ARG A 35 7.62 5.10 10.94
C ARG A 35 8.11 4.40 9.67
N ASP A 36 8.79 3.27 9.80
CA ASP A 36 9.39 2.58 8.64
C ASP A 36 8.32 1.84 7.83
N ALA A 37 7.31 1.26 8.48
CA ALA A 37 6.13 0.72 7.80
C ALA A 37 5.41 1.80 6.96
N ARG A 38 5.23 3.01 7.51
CA ARG A 38 4.65 4.15 6.76
C ARG A 38 5.54 4.58 5.59
N ARG A 39 6.86 4.62 5.77
CA ARG A 39 7.81 4.94 4.69
C ARG A 39 7.75 3.93 3.56
N LEU A 40 7.67 2.63 3.86
CA LEU A 40 7.46 1.60 2.85
C LEU A 40 6.17 1.84 2.07
N GLY A 41 5.05 2.06 2.78
CA GLY A 41 3.76 2.37 2.16
C GLY A 41 3.84 3.56 1.20
N ALA A 42 4.39 4.69 1.67
CA ALA A 42 4.57 5.90 0.87
C ALA A 42 5.46 5.68 -0.36
N ALA A 43 6.51 4.86 -0.25
CA ALA A 43 7.37 4.52 -1.38
C ALA A 43 6.65 3.67 -2.44
N LEU A 44 5.88 2.66 -2.03
CA LEU A 44 5.07 1.81 -2.93
C LEU A 44 4.02 2.62 -3.69
N ILE A 45 3.38 3.53 -2.96
CA ILE A 45 2.46 4.54 -3.47
C ILE A 45 3.14 5.38 -4.54
N SER A 46 4.25 6.04 -4.19
CA SER A 46 4.97 6.95 -5.08
C SER A 46 5.44 6.24 -6.35
N HIS A 47 5.98 5.03 -6.21
CA HIS A 47 6.40 4.20 -7.34
C HIS A 47 5.23 3.85 -8.26
N THR A 48 4.07 3.53 -7.70
CA THR A 48 2.86 3.27 -8.48
C THR A 48 2.41 4.53 -9.23
N CYS A 49 2.34 5.67 -8.56
CA CYS A 49 1.88 6.93 -9.14
C CYS A 49 2.78 7.45 -10.25
N ALA A 50 4.10 7.37 -10.05
CA ALA A 50 5.09 7.73 -11.07
C ALA A 50 4.88 6.96 -12.38
N ARG A 51 4.39 5.73 -12.29
CA ARG A 51 4.15 4.88 -13.44
C ARG A 51 2.78 5.06 -14.08
N THR A 52 1.73 5.31 -13.29
CA THR A 52 0.35 5.30 -13.82
C THR A 52 -0.13 6.68 -14.31
N ARG A 53 0.64 7.76 -14.13
CA ARG A 53 0.35 9.17 -14.55
C ARG A 53 -1.01 9.78 -14.14
N GLN A 54 -1.94 9.01 -13.59
CA GLN A 54 -3.25 9.47 -13.13
C GLN A 54 -3.74 8.55 -12.02
N LEU A 55 -3.38 8.85 -10.79
CA LEU A 55 -4.26 8.53 -9.67
C LEU A 55 -4.58 9.87 -9.03
N SER A 56 -5.84 10.32 -9.11
CA SER A 56 -6.33 11.38 -8.23
C SER A 56 -6.44 10.76 -6.83
N LEU A 57 -5.39 10.93 -6.05
CA LEU A 57 -5.23 10.28 -4.76
C LEU A 57 -5.89 11.11 -3.69
N ASN A 58 -7.22 11.15 -3.71
CA ASN A 58 -8.02 11.87 -2.72
C ASN A 58 -8.01 11.23 -1.32
N SER A 59 -7.25 10.14 -1.09
CA SER A 59 -7.17 9.54 0.24
C SER A 59 -5.85 8.79 0.46
N TYR A 60 -4.84 9.50 0.95
CA TYR A 60 -3.72 8.91 1.69
C TYR A 60 -3.84 9.15 3.18
N ASP A 61 -5.05 9.03 3.73
CA ASP A 61 -5.26 9.44 5.12
C ASP A 61 -5.04 8.31 6.14
N ARG A 62 -4.77 7.08 5.68
CA ARG A 62 -4.95 5.88 6.53
C ARG A 62 -3.92 4.77 6.29
N LEU A 63 -2.63 5.10 6.38
CA LEU A 63 -1.61 4.09 6.65
C LEU A 63 -1.68 3.73 8.14
N PHE A 64 -2.33 2.62 8.46
CA PHE A 64 -2.42 2.09 9.83
C PHE A 64 -1.39 0.97 10.04
N PRO A 65 -0.21 1.28 10.60
CA PRO A 65 0.67 0.24 11.14
C PRO A 65 0.06 -0.23 12.47
N ASN A 66 -0.74 -1.30 12.42
CA ASN A 66 -1.11 -2.08 13.60
C ASN A 66 -0.05 -3.17 13.86
#